data_AF-A0A1V4RJW2-F1
#
_entry.id   AF-A0A1V4RJW2-F1
#
_cell.length_a   1.000
_cell.length_b   1.000
_cell.length_c   1.000
_cell.angle_alpha   90.00
_cell.angle_beta   90.00
_cell.angle_gamma   90.00
#
_symmetry.space_group_name_H-M   'P 1'
#
loop_
_entity.id
_entity.type
_entity.pdbx_description
1 polymer ?
#
loop_
_entity_poly.entity_id
_entity_poly.type
_entity_poly.pdbx_seq_one_letter_code
_entity_poly.pdbx_strand_id
1 'polypeptide(L)'
;MEGNCRIRFRRSDLEIEIQGDREFVERHFNRFLQKLRLLSFEGAELNDNVLNRLLEQKHPHSHSEKVLLFAYYLVKYKKADAFCAEDIGRCYQEARIAQPRNINDLIRKLPGEYVMEAGTKGKKKAWRLTREGMSYVESRG
;
A
#
# COMPACT_ATOMS: atom_id res chain seq x y z
N MET A 1 -29.33 -14.15 -35.57
CA MET A 1 -29.75 -13.57 -34.29
C MET A 1 -28.50 -13.06 -33.60
N GLU A 2 -28.07 -11.83 -33.93
CA GLU A 2 -26.92 -11.23 -33.24
C GLU A 2 -27.37 -10.83 -31.84
N GLY A 3 -26.91 -11.59 -30.85
CA GLY A 3 -27.24 -11.38 -29.45
C GLY A 3 -26.66 -10.05 -29.00
N ASN A 4 -27.54 -9.06 -28.80
CA ASN A 4 -27.18 -7.78 -28.23
C ASN A 4 -26.76 -7.99 -26.77
N CYS A 5 -25.48 -7.86 -26.47
CA CYS A 5 -24.92 -8.03 -25.12
C CYS A 5 -25.07 -6.73 -24.34
N ARG A 6 -25.54 -6.83 -23.10
CA ARG A 6 -25.65 -5.70 -22.16
C ARG A 6 -24.88 -6.01 -20.89
N ILE A 7 -23.91 -5.17 -20.57
CA ILE A 7 -23.15 -5.23 -19.31
C ILE A 7 -23.50 -4.00 -18.49
N ARG A 8 -23.89 -4.22 -17.23
CA ARG A 8 -24.01 -3.17 -16.22
C ARG A 8 -22.95 -3.37 -15.13
N PHE A 9 -22.24 -2.31 -14.80
CA PHE A 9 -21.28 -2.26 -13.71
C PHE A 9 -21.72 -1.17 -12.73
N ARG A 10 -21.82 -1.50 -11.44
CA ARG A 10 -22.18 -0.55 -10.38
C ARG A 10 -21.17 -0.65 -9.23
N ARG A 11 -20.59 0.48 -8.81
CA ARG A 11 -19.74 0.60 -7.62
C ARG A 11 -20.01 1.95 -6.95
N SER A 12 -20.47 1.93 -5.69
CA SER A 12 -20.72 3.05 -4.76
C SER A 12 -21.41 4.31 -5.31
N ASP A 13 -20.79 5.03 -6.24
CA ASP A 13 -21.22 6.29 -6.87
C ASP A 13 -21.23 6.24 -8.42
N LEU A 14 -20.76 5.14 -9.01
CA LEU A 14 -20.54 5.00 -10.45
C LEU A 14 -21.38 3.84 -11.01
N GLU A 15 -22.25 4.16 -11.96
CA GLU A 15 -23.07 3.19 -12.71
C GLU A 15 -22.79 3.35 -14.20
N ILE A 16 -22.43 2.24 -14.85
CA ILE A 16 -22.14 2.21 -16.27
C ILE A 16 -22.87 1.07 -16.92
N GLU A 17 -23.48 1.40 -18.05
CA GLU A 17 -24.19 0.48 -18.90
C GLU A 17 -23.61 0.54 -20.32
N ILE A 18 -23.25 -0.63 -20.84
CA ILE A 18 -22.75 -0.79 -22.20
C ILE A 18 -23.63 -1.83 -22.88
N GLN A 19 -24.17 -1.48 -24.05
CA GLN A 19 -25.00 -2.36 -24.87
C GLN A 19 -24.49 -2.34 -26.31
N GLY A 20 -24.35 -3.52 -26.92
CA GLY A 20 -23.94 -3.67 -28.31
C GLY A 20 -23.66 -5.13 -28.68
N ASP A 21 -23.09 -5.34 -29.86
CA ASP A 21 -22.56 -6.63 -30.25
C ASP A 21 -21.36 -7.06 -29.37
N ARG A 22 -21.02 -8.34 -29.40
CA ARG A 22 -19.98 -8.93 -28.54
C ARG A 22 -18.63 -8.22 -28.70
N GLU A 23 -18.22 -7.92 -29.93
CA GLU A 23 -16.93 -7.26 -30.20
C GLU A 23 -16.93 -5.81 -29.70
N PHE A 24 -18.04 -5.10 -29.85
CA PHE A 24 -18.23 -3.75 -29.33
C PHE A 24 -18.14 -3.73 -27.80
N VAL A 25 -18.86 -4.64 -27.14
CA VAL A 25 -18.89 -4.73 -25.67
C VAL A 25 -17.51 -5.08 -25.12
N GLU A 26 -16.84 -6.11 -25.66
CA GLU A 26 -15.50 -6.52 -25.18
C GLU A 26 -14.45 -5.41 -25.39
N ARG A 27 -14.50 -4.70 -26.52
CA ARG A 27 -13.56 -3.60 -26.83
C ARG A 27 -13.76 -2.39 -25.93
N HIS A 28 -15.02 -1.98 -25.72
CA HIS A 28 -15.34 -0.83 -24.88
C HIS A 28 -15.14 -1.15 -23.41
N PHE A 29 -15.49 -2.37 -22.97
CA PHE A 29 -15.27 -2.82 -21.61
C PHE A 29 -13.77 -2.85 -21.26
N ASN A 30 -12.91 -3.42 -22.11
CA ASN A 30 -11.46 -3.44 -21.84
C ASN A 30 -10.82 -2.04 -21.85
N ARG A 31 -11.23 -1.18 -22.79
CA ARG A 31 -10.78 0.22 -22.82
C ARG A 31 -11.22 0.96 -21.57
N PHE A 32 -12.45 0.70 -21.13
CA PHE A 32 -13.01 1.31 -19.94
C PHE A 32 -12.33 0.79 -18.66
N LEU A 33 -12.06 -0.50 -18.55
CA LEU A 33 -11.27 -1.08 -17.45
C LEU A 33 -9.85 -0.50 -17.39
N GLN A 34 -9.19 -0.26 -18.53
CA GLN A 34 -7.91 0.45 -18.54
C GLN A 34 -8.03 1.88 -18.03
N LYS A 35 -9.05 2.63 -18.48
CA LYS A 35 -9.30 3.99 -18.01
C LYS A 35 -9.67 4.03 -16.54
N LEU A 36 -10.52 3.13 -16.07
CA LEU A 36 -10.81 2.94 -14.66
C LEU A 36 -9.54 2.61 -13.88
N ARG A 37 -8.68 1.72 -14.38
CA ARG A 37 -7.41 1.38 -13.72
C ARG A 37 -6.49 2.60 -13.62
N LEU A 38 -6.43 3.43 -14.66
CA LEU A 38 -5.67 4.69 -14.69
C LEU A 38 -6.27 5.75 -13.75
N LEU A 39 -7.59 5.90 -13.71
CA LEU A 39 -8.32 6.81 -12.81
C LEU A 39 -8.25 6.33 -11.34
N SER A 40 -8.24 5.01 -11.13
CA SER A 40 -8.17 4.38 -9.81
C SER A 40 -6.76 4.40 -9.19
N PHE A 41 -5.74 4.82 -9.93
CA PHE A 41 -4.43 5.10 -9.32
C PHE A 41 -4.47 6.32 -8.38
N GLU A 42 -5.51 7.14 -8.47
CA GLU A 42 -5.74 8.26 -7.54
C GLU A 42 -6.81 7.95 -6.47
N GLY A 43 -7.41 6.75 -6.47
CA GLY A 43 -8.61 6.44 -5.67
C GLY A 43 -8.61 5.08 -4.96
N ALA A 44 -7.78 4.97 -3.92
CA ALA A 44 -8.22 4.55 -2.57
C ALA A 44 -9.20 3.36 -2.35
N GLU A 45 -9.09 2.21 -3.01
CA GLU A 45 -9.85 1.00 -2.58
C GLU A 45 -9.10 -0.35 -2.77
N LEU A 46 -7.80 -0.38 -2.47
CA LEU A 46 -7.06 -1.64 -2.25
C LEU A 46 -6.32 -1.67 -0.90
N ASN A 47 -6.56 -0.68 -0.04
CA ASN A 47 -5.71 -0.36 1.11
C ASN A 47 -5.77 -1.37 2.26
N ASP A 48 -6.89 -2.02 2.52
CA ASP A 48 -7.03 -2.88 3.71
C ASP A 48 -6.17 -4.16 3.66
N ASN A 49 -5.67 -4.54 2.48
CA ASN A 49 -4.90 -5.77 2.31
C ASN A 49 -3.50 -5.55 1.71
N VAL A 50 -3.03 -4.33 1.46
CA VAL A 50 -1.65 -4.14 0.99
C VAL A 50 -0.65 -4.56 2.06
N LEU A 51 -0.86 -4.12 3.30
CA LEU A 51 0.05 -4.44 4.39
C LEU A 51 0.12 -5.95 4.66
N ASN A 52 -1.03 -6.62 4.68
CA ASN A 52 -1.11 -8.07 4.86
C ASN A 52 -0.42 -8.82 3.71
N ARG A 53 -0.66 -8.43 2.45
CA ARG A 53 0.03 -9.03 1.30
C ARG A 53 1.54 -8.83 1.34
N LEU A 54 2.01 -7.66 1.79
CA LEU A 54 3.45 -7.41 1.96
C LEU A 54 4.04 -8.31 3.05
N LEU A 55 3.31 -8.52 4.15
CA LEU A 55 3.72 -9.42 5.23
C LEU A 55 3.80 -10.87 4.77
N GLU A 56 2.83 -11.32 3.96
CA GLU A 56 2.84 -12.65 3.33
C GLU A 56 3.96 -12.78 2.31
N GLN A 57 4.17 -11.80 1.43
CA GLN A 57 5.19 -11.91 0.39
C GLN A 57 6.62 -11.86 0.95
N LYS A 58 6.87 -10.97 1.92
CA LYS A 58 8.22 -10.69 2.43
C LYS A 58 8.59 -11.50 3.67
N HIS A 59 7.61 -12.16 4.29
CA HIS A 59 7.76 -13.03 5.47
C HIS A 59 8.76 -12.50 6.53
N PRO A 60 8.61 -11.26 7.05
CA PRO A 60 9.56 -10.72 8.02
C PRO A 60 9.54 -11.51 9.34
N HIS A 61 10.67 -12.07 9.74
CA HIS A 61 10.76 -12.94 10.92
C HIS A 61 10.87 -12.13 12.21
N SER A 62 11.68 -11.07 12.20
CA SER A 62 11.94 -10.25 13.39
C SER A 62 11.03 -9.03 13.48
N HIS A 63 10.93 -8.43 14.68
CA HIS A 63 10.26 -7.13 14.82
C HIS A 63 10.97 -6.02 14.05
N SER A 64 12.31 -6.04 13.98
CA SER A 64 13.09 -5.06 13.21
C SER A 64 12.75 -5.10 11.72
N GLU A 65 12.68 -6.30 11.14
CA GLU A 65 12.27 -6.47 9.73
C GLU A 65 10.83 -6.02 9.50
N LYS A 66 9.91 -6.32 10.43
CA LYS A 66 8.53 -5.83 10.37
C LYS A 66 8.48 -4.30 10.40
N VAL A 67 9.26 -3.64 11.27
CA VAL A 67 9.32 -2.18 11.35
C VAL A 67 9.85 -1.58 10.04
N LEU A 68 10.87 -2.19 9.42
CA LEU A 68 11.39 -1.73 8.13
C LEU A 68 10.34 -1.90 7.01
N LEU A 69 9.64 -3.03 6.98
CA LEU A 69 8.54 -3.27 6.04
C LEU A 69 7.39 -2.26 6.24
N PHE A 70 7.07 -1.92 7.49
CA PHE A 70 6.03 -0.94 7.81
C PHE A 70 6.45 0.48 7.42
N ALA A 71 7.72 0.84 7.60
CA ALA A 71 8.27 2.10 7.09
C ALA A 71 8.14 2.17 5.55
N TYR A 72 8.50 1.09 4.85
CA TYR A 72 8.30 0.98 3.40
C TYR A 72 6.84 1.14 2.99
N TYR A 73 5.92 0.45 3.68
CA TYR A 73 4.48 0.57 3.44
C TYR A 73 3.98 2.02 3.56
N LEU A 74 4.37 2.70 4.64
CA LEU A 74 3.96 4.08 4.92
C LEU A 74 4.47 5.04 3.83
N VAL A 75 5.71 4.89 3.37
CA VAL A 75 6.28 5.79 2.36
C VAL A 75 5.73 5.48 0.97
N LYS A 76 5.72 4.20 0.55
CA LYS A 76 5.36 3.80 -0.82
C LYS A 76 3.86 3.93 -1.08
N TYR A 77 3.03 3.47 -0.14
CA TYR A 77 1.58 3.33 -0.33
C TYR A 77 0.77 4.40 0.40
N LYS A 78 1.17 4.80 1.61
CA LYS A 78 0.50 5.91 2.32
C LYS A 78 1.08 7.29 1.99
N LYS A 79 2.09 7.36 1.11
CA LYS A 79 2.77 8.60 0.67
C LYS A 79 3.28 9.46 1.83
N ALA A 80 3.64 8.82 2.95
CA ALA A 80 4.21 9.52 4.08
C ALA A 80 5.66 9.90 3.79
N ASP A 81 5.99 11.19 3.87
CA ASP A 81 7.38 11.66 3.73
C ASP A 81 8.26 11.28 4.93
N ALA A 82 7.65 11.22 6.12
CA ALA A 82 8.28 10.77 7.35
C ALA A 82 7.29 10.00 8.24
N PHE A 83 7.82 9.09 9.04
CA PHE A 83 7.08 8.25 9.97
C PHE A 83 7.62 8.38 11.40
N CYS A 84 6.79 8.08 12.37
CA CYS A 84 7.16 7.99 13.77
C CYS A 84 6.73 6.64 14.37
N ALA A 85 7.12 6.36 15.61
CA ALA A 85 6.74 5.11 16.28
C ALA A 85 5.23 4.92 16.42
N GLU A 86 4.44 6.00 16.45
CA GLU A 86 2.99 5.89 16.46
C GLU A 86 2.45 5.39 15.12
N ASP A 87 2.99 5.87 14.00
CA ASP A 87 2.60 5.41 12.66
C ASP A 87 2.90 3.91 12.50
N ILE A 88 4.07 3.47 12.96
CA ILE A 88 4.45 2.05 12.99
C ILE A 88 3.54 1.25 13.93
N GLY A 89 3.17 1.81 15.08
CA GLY A 89 2.20 1.19 15.99
C GLY A 89 0.84 0.96 15.33
N ARG A 90 0.36 1.93 14.52
CA ARG A 90 -0.86 1.77 13.73
C ARG A 90 -0.73 0.64 12.71
N CYS A 91 0.43 0.47 12.07
CA CYS A 91 0.67 -0.67 11.18
C CYS A 91 0.59 -2.02 11.92
N TYR A 92 1.09 -2.12 13.16
CA TYR A 92 0.92 -3.34 13.97
C TYR A 92 -0.56 -3.65 14.24
N GLN A 93 -1.35 -2.63 14.58
CA GLN A 93 -2.80 -2.77 14.80
C GLN A 93 -3.54 -3.17 13.52
N GLU A 94 -3.23 -2.53 12.40
CA GLU A 94 -3.78 -2.83 11.06
C GLU A 94 -3.48 -4.27 10.64
N ALA A 95 -2.26 -4.74 10.89
CA ALA A 95 -1.83 -6.11 10.63
C ALA A 95 -2.32 -7.12 11.68
N ARG A 96 -2.98 -6.68 12.77
CA ARG A 96 -3.38 -7.51 13.91
C ARG A 96 -2.22 -8.32 14.52
N ILE A 97 -1.01 -7.75 14.51
CA ILE A 97 0.19 -8.35 15.09
C ILE A 97 0.46 -7.73 16.46
N ALA A 98 0.87 -8.56 17.43
CA ALA A 98 1.28 -8.09 18.74
C ALA A 98 2.40 -7.03 18.63
N GLN A 99 2.13 -5.85 19.17
CA GLN A 99 3.11 -4.76 19.15
C GLN A 99 4.26 -5.01 20.14
N PRO A 100 5.49 -4.64 19.78
CA PRO A 100 6.63 -4.73 20.70
C PRO A 100 6.55 -3.65 21.78
N ARG A 101 7.19 -3.90 22.93
CA ARG A 101 7.18 -2.99 24.09
C ARG A 101 7.76 -1.60 23.78
N ASN A 102 8.73 -1.50 22.87
CA ASN A 102 9.37 -0.23 22.52
C ASN A 102 9.69 -0.13 21.02
N ILE A 103 8.76 0.45 20.26
CA ILE A 103 8.91 0.67 18.81
C ILE A 103 10.04 1.67 18.52
N ASN A 104 10.21 2.71 19.34
CA ASN A 104 11.28 3.72 19.14
C ASN A 104 12.67 3.08 19.20
N ASP A 105 12.87 2.13 20.12
CA ASP A 105 14.12 1.39 20.24
C ASP A 105 14.39 0.53 18.99
N LEU A 106 13.36 -0.13 18.45
CA LEU A 106 13.49 -0.90 17.21
C LEU A 106 13.85 -0.03 16.01
N ILE A 107 13.23 1.15 15.86
CA ILE A 107 13.56 2.07 14.77
C ILE A 107 15.03 2.52 14.87
N ARG A 108 15.51 2.83 16.09
CA ARG A 108 16.92 3.22 16.32
C ARG A 108 17.92 2.09 16.05
N LYS A 109 17.49 0.83 16.19
CA LYS A 109 18.31 -0.35 15.89
C LYS A 109 18.36 -0.68 14.40
N LEU A 110 17.53 -0.03 13.57
CA LEU A 110 17.64 -0.20 12.13
C LEU A 110 18.97 0.40 11.63
N PRO A 111 19.58 -0.19 10.60
CA PRO A 111 20.75 0.38 9.96
C PRO A 111 20.48 1.81 9.48
N GLY A 112 21.41 2.73 9.77
CA GLY A 112 21.28 4.14 9.37
C GLY A 112 21.27 4.34 7.84
N GLU A 113 21.80 3.38 7.09
CA GLU A 113 21.67 3.31 5.64
C GLU A 113 20.22 3.08 5.18
N TYR A 114 19.35 2.47 5.99
CA TYR A 114 17.95 2.21 5.63
C TYR A 114 16.99 3.26 6.16
N VAL A 115 17.28 3.84 7.32
CA VAL A 115 16.42 4.82 7.97
C VAL A 115 17.26 5.97 8.53
N MET A 116 16.88 7.20 8.19
CA MET A 116 17.52 8.42 8.66
C MET A 116 16.59 9.27 9.51
N GLU A 117 17.16 10.10 10.39
CA GLU A 117 16.37 11.03 11.21
C GLU A 117 15.83 12.17 10.35
N ALA A 118 14.53 12.45 10.50
CA ALA A 118 13.81 13.48 9.73
C ALA A 118 13.28 14.60 10.64
N GLY A 119 13.91 14.80 11.80
CA GLY A 119 13.50 15.78 12.79
C GLY A 119 12.33 15.28 13.65
N THR A 120 11.23 16.04 13.67
CA THR A 120 10.06 15.75 14.51
C THR A 120 8.76 15.80 13.72
N LYS A 121 7.85 14.88 14.04
CA LYS A 121 6.48 14.83 13.52
C LYS A 121 5.56 15.08 14.71
N GLY A 122 5.05 16.30 14.82
CA GLY A 122 4.40 16.78 16.05
C GLY A 122 5.41 16.87 17.20
N LYS A 123 5.14 16.18 18.32
CA LYS A 123 6.04 16.13 19.49
C LYS A 123 6.94 14.89 19.53
N LYS A 124 6.90 14.04 18.50
CA LYS A 124 7.62 12.77 18.45
C LYS A 124 8.75 12.84 17.43
N LYS A 125 9.83 12.11 17.73
CA LYS A 125 10.94 11.94 16.78
C LYS A 125 10.42 11.29 15.49
N ALA A 126 10.89 11.78 14.36
CA ALA A 126 10.50 11.31 13.04
C ALA A 126 11.69 10.74 12.30
N TRP A 127 11.39 9.79 11.43
CA TRP A 127 12.35 9.10 10.60
C TRP A 127 11.86 9.07 9.15
N ARG A 128 12.81 9.03 8.22
CA ARG A 128 12.56 8.88 6.79
C ARG A 128 13.25 7.61 6.32
N LEU A 129 12.56 6.86 5.46
CA LEU A 129 13.13 5.71 4.79
C LEU A 129 14.02 6.19 3.65
N THR A 130 15.24 5.68 3.59
CA THR A 130 16.20 6.00 2.53
C THR A 130 15.90 5.20 1.25
N ARG A 131 16.63 5.52 0.17
CA ARG A 131 16.52 4.77 -1.08
C ARG A 131 17.01 3.32 -0.89
N GLU A 132 18.08 3.15 -0.13
CA GLU A 132 18.72 1.87 0.18
C GLU A 132 17.79 1.01 1.04
N GLY A 133 17.11 1.60 2.03
CA GLY A 133 16.08 0.92 2.81
C GLY A 133 14.88 0.48 1.96
N MET A 134 14.47 1.29 0.98
CA MET A 134 13.45 0.89 0.00
C MET A 134 13.92 -0.29 -0.84
N SER A 135 15.11 -0.19 -1.44
CA SER A 135 15.68 -1.24 -2.29
C SER A 135 15.87 -2.55 -1.53
N TYR A 136 16.28 -2.50 -0.27
CA TYR A 136 16.42 -3.69 0.59
C TYR A 136 15.10 -4.45 0.76
N VAL A 137 13.99 -3.73 0.98
CA VAL A 137 12.66 -4.35 1.10
C VAL A 137 12.18 -4.88 -0.25
N GLU A 138 12.45 -4.16 -1.34
CA GLU A 138 12.07 -4.59 -2.69
C GLU A 138 12.85 -5.85 -3.13
N SER A 139 14.15 -5.94 -2.83
CA SER A 139 15.03 -7.03 -3.28
C SER A 139 14.88 -8.33 -2.50
N ARG A 140 14.35 -8.29 -1.26
CA ARG A 140 14.04 -9.51 -0.51
C ARG A 140 12.74 -10.12 -1.01
N GLY A 141 12.77 -11.19 -1.78
CA GLY A 141 11.58 -11.89 -2.27
C GLY A 141 11.97 -13.20 -2.91
#